data_AF-A0A7S4NMN1-F1
#
_entry.id   AF-A0A7S4NMN1-F1
#
_cell.length_a   1.000
_cell.length_b   1.000
_cell.length_c   1.000
_cell.angle_alpha   90.00
_cell.angle_beta   90.00
_cell.angle_gamma   90.00
#
_symmetry.space_group_name_H-M   'P 1'
#
loop_
_entity.id
_entity.type
_entity.pdbx_description
1 polymer ?
#
loop_
_entity_poly.entity_id
_entity_poly.type
_entity_poly.pdbx_seq_one_letter_code
_entity_poly.pdbx_strand_id
1 'polypeptide(L)'
;TQRVLTRPAALLELFVAVTHGVPIVPVLIEGGGYSFECAKALLTDLAHSLRQLDPSALAELEERLRPLDATVEELAAALLEVVPNKIAVTFPPSGTDNQVAAAVADIVEKIHKAGLPLRSVVDVPEAQ
;
A
#
# COMPACT_ATOMS: atom_id res chain seq x y z
N THR A 1 3.83 -10.33 -5.10
CA THR A 1 3.40 -9.21 -4.21
C THR A 1 2.17 -9.55 -3.35
N GLN A 2 1.74 -10.81 -3.25
CA GLN A 2 0.50 -11.21 -2.55
C GLN A 2 0.42 -10.89 -1.05
N ARG A 3 1.54 -10.61 -0.38
CA ARG A 3 1.60 -10.42 1.09
C ARG A 3 1.77 -8.97 1.55
N VAL A 4 1.65 -7.99 0.65
CA VAL A 4 1.84 -6.58 1.04
C VAL A 4 0.73 -6.13 1.99
N LEU A 5 -0.53 -6.44 1.67
CA LEU A 5 -1.70 -6.08 2.48
C LEU A 5 -1.90 -6.97 3.73
N THR A 6 -0.97 -7.89 4.00
CA THR A 6 -0.98 -8.71 5.23
C THR A 6 0.09 -8.28 6.22
N ARG A 7 0.91 -7.27 5.88
CA ARG A 7 1.96 -6.74 6.77
C ARG A 7 1.40 -5.56 7.58
N PRO A 8 1.44 -5.59 8.92
CA PRO A 8 0.94 -4.51 9.76
C PRO A 8 1.53 -3.14 9.43
N ALA A 9 2.86 -3.09 9.19
CA ALA A 9 3.53 -1.85 8.80
C ALA A 9 2.97 -1.24 7.50
N ALA A 10 2.77 -2.05 6.46
CA ALA A 10 2.26 -1.56 5.18
C ALA A 10 0.80 -1.07 5.28
N LEU A 11 -0.04 -1.78 6.05
CA LEU A 11 -1.41 -1.36 6.33
C LEU A 11 -1.44 -0.03 7.09
N LEU A 12 -0.56 0.14 8.08
CA LEU A 12 -0.46 1.37 8.88
C LEU A 12 0.06 2.55 8.05
N GLU A 13 1.08 2.35 7.23
CA GLU A 13 1.61 3.38 6.32
C GLU A 13 0.53 3.87 5.36
N LEU A 14 -0.23 2.95 4.77
CA LEU A 14 -1.36 3.28 3.91
C LEU A 14 -2.44 4.04 4.68
N PHE A 15 -2.79 3.59 5.90
CA PHE A 15 -3.79 4.25 6.73
C PHE A 15 -3.39 5.69 7.06
N VAL A 16 -2.16 5.89 7.53
CA VAL A 16 -1.62 7.23 7.83
C VAL A 16 -1.60 8.11 6.59
N ALA A 17 -1.22 7.55 5.44
CA ALA A 17 -1.24 8.29 4.18
C ALA A 17 -2.66 8.74 3.81
N VAL A 18 -3.66 7.87 3.94
CA VAL A 18 -5.06 8.20 3.69
C VAL A 18 -5.55 9.28 4.65
N THR A 19 -5.31 9.14 5.96
CA THR A 19 -5.78 10.09 6.98
C THR A 19 -5.16 11.47 6.84
N HIS A 20 -3.92 11.57 6.37
CA HIS A 20 -3.22 12.84 6.16
C HIS A 20 -3.39 13.39 4.74
N GLY A 21 -4.21 12.76 3.90
CA GLY A 21 -4.41 13.19 2.51
C GLY A 21 -3.15 13.07 1.65
N VAL A 22 -2.19 12.23 2.04
CA VAL A 22 -0.98 11.94 1.27
C VAL A 22 -1.38 11.09 0.06
N PRO A 23 -1.10 11.53 -1.17
CA PRO A 23 -1.49 10.78 -2.33
C PRO A 23 -0.80 9.42 -2.43
N ILE A 24 -1.61 8.37 -2.59
CA ILE A 24 -1.13 7.02 -2.87
C ILE A 24 -1.13 6.80 -4.39
N VAL A 25 -0.01 6.35 -4.94
CA VAL A 25 0.17 5.95 -6.34
C VAL A 25 0.40 4.43 -6.39
N PRO A 26 -0.64 3.62 -6.67
CA PRO A 26 -0.47 2.18 -6.77
C PRO A 26 0.31 1.79 -8.02
N VAL A 27 1.19 0.81 -7.87
CA VAL A 27 1.92 0.19 -8.98
C VAL A 27 1.57 -1.30 -9.03
N LEU A 28 0.98 -1.72 -10.14
CA LEU A 28 0.65 -3.13 -10.39
C LEU A 28 1.84 -3.79 -11.06
N ILE A 29 2.51 -4.69 -10.35
CA ILE A 29 3.59 -5.48 -10.93
C ILE A 29 2.97 -6.56 -11.83
N GLU A 30 3.26 -6.52 -13.12
CA GLU A 30 2.82 -7.54 -14.07
C GLU A 30 3.40 -8.90 -13.68
N GLY A 31 2.56 -9.93 -13.66
CA GLY A 31 2.93 -11.27 -13.15
C GLY A 31 3.16 -11.32 -11.62
N GLY A 32 2.95 -10.23 -10.88
CA GLY A 32 3.17 -10.16 -9.43
C GLY A 32 2.14 -10.91 -8.58
N GLY A 33 1.06 -11.41 -9.19
CA GLY A 33 0.00 -12.19 -8.54
C GLY A 33 -0.95 -11.37 -7.67
N TYR A 34 -0.97 -10.03 -7.82
CA TYR A 34 -1.95 -9.17 -7.16
C TYR A 34 -3.31 -9.27 -7.85
N SER A 35 -4.38 -9.38 -7.06
CA SER A 35 -5.77 -9.37 -7.55
C SER A 35 -6.56 -8.34 -6.75
N PHE A 36 -7.23 -7.43 -7.47
CA PHE A 36 -8.12 -6.43 -6.86
C PHE A 36 -9.28 -7.08 -6.11
N GLU A 37 -9.82 -8.20 -6.63
CA GLU A 37 -10.88 -8.95 -5.98
C GLU A 37 -10.39 -9.57 -4.67
N CYS A 38 -9.22 -10.20 -4.68
CA CYS A 38 -8.62 -10.78 -3.47
C CYS A 38 -8.29 -9.70 -2.44
N ALA A 39 -7.77 -8.54 -2.88
CA ALA A 39 -7.48 -7.42 -1.99
C ALA A 39 -8.76 -6.85 -1.36
N LYS A 40 -9.84 -6.70 -2.14
CA LYS A 40 -11.13 -6.25 -1.63
C LYS A 40 -11.71 -7.24 -0.62
N ALA A 41 -11.69 -8.54 -0.92
CA ALA A 41 -12.14 -9.58 -0.02
C ALA A 41 -11.33 -9.58 1.29
N LEU A 42 -10.00 -9.49 1.20
CA LEU A 42 -9.11 -9.39 2.35
C LEU A 42 -9.45 -8.18 3.23
N LEU A 43 -9.59 -6.99 2.64
CA LEU A 43 -9.87 -5.77 3.39
C LEU A 43 -11.30 -5.74 3.97
N THR A 44 -12.26 -6.43 3.36
CA THR A 44 -13.64 -6.53 3.88
C THR A 44 -13.70 -7.30 5.19
N ASP A 45 -12.82 -8.29 5.37
CA ASP A 45 -12.75 -9.12 6.56
C ASP A 45 -11.32 -9.17 7.12
N LEU A 46 -10.72 -7.98 7.26
CA LEU A 46 -9.28 -7.82 7.52
C LEU A 46 -8.86 -8.46 8.84
N ALA A 47 -9.60 -8.22 9.93
CA ALA A 47 -9.27 -8.74 11.25
C ALA A 47 -9.32 -10.28 11.28
N HIS A 48 -10.36 -10.88 10.70
CA HIS A 48 -10.46 -12.33 10.60
C HIS A 48 -9.36 -12.91 9.71
N SER A 49 -9.12 -12.29 8.55
CA SER A 49 -8.11 -12.74 7.59
C SER A 49 -6.70 -12.68 8.18
N LEU A 50 -6.33 -11.59 8.85
CA LEU A 50 -5.05 -11.47 9.56
C LEU A 50 -4.96 -12.51 10.67
N ARG A 51 -6.02 -12.72 11.46
CA ARG A 51 -6.01 -13.75 12.52
C ARG A 51 -5.79 -15.16 11.97
N GLN A 52 -6.33 -15.50 10.80
CA GLN A 52 -6.12 -16.81 10.17
C GLN A 52 -4.72 -16.97 9.56
N LEU A 53 -4.20 -15.89 8.97
CA LEU A 53 -2.90 -15.90 8.30
C LEU A 53 -1.73 -15.80 9.28
N ASP A 54 -1.84 -14.89 10.25
CA ASP A 54 -0.84 -14.56 11.25
C ASP A 54 -1.50 -13.83 12.46
N PRO A 55 -1.86 -14.55 13.54
CA PRO A 55 -2.41 -13.94 14.75
C PRO A 55 -1.52 -12.86 15.37
N SER A 56 -0.20 -12.95 15.19
CA SER A 56 0.75 -11.97 15.73
C SER A 56 0.69 -10.65 14.97
N ALA A 57 0.43 -10.70 13.66
CA ALA A 57 0.25 -9.51 12.84
C ALA A 57 -0.99 -8.70 13.25
N LEU A 58 -2.09 -9.37 13.60
CA LEU A 58 -3.28 -8.68 14.10
C LEU A 58 -3.00 -7.97 15.43
N ALA A 59 -2.36 -8.65 16.38
CA ALA A 59 -2.01 -8.07 17.67
C ALA A 59 -1.05 -6.87 17.52
N GLU A 60 -0.04 -6.97 16.64
CA GLU A 60 0.85 -5.85 16.33
C GLU A 60 0.08 -4.65 15.73
N LEU A 61 -0.86 -4.91 14.81
CA LEU A 61 -1.65 -3.86 14.19
C LEU A 61 -2.53 -3.14 15.22
N GLU A 62 -3.22 -3.88 16.09
CA GLU A 62 -4.05 -3.33 17.17
C GLU A 62 -3.21 -2.48 18.15
N GLU A 63 -2.01 -2.96 18.51
CA GLU A 63 -1.09 -2.21 19.38
C GLU A 63 -0.65 -0.88 18.75
N ARG A 64 -0.33 -0.89 17.45
CA ARG A 64 0.09 0.31 16.72
C ARG A 64 -1.04 1.29 16.43
N LEU A 65 -2.28 0.83 16.37
CA LEU A 65 -3.45 1.69 16.15
C LEU A 65 -3.92 2.40 17.42
N ARG A 66 -3.69 1.81 18.60
CA ARG A 66 -4.05 2.41 19.90
C ARG A 66 -3.58 3.87 20.09
N PRO A 67 -2.32 4.25 19.82
CA PRO A 67 -1.89 5.65 19.95
C PRO A 67 -2.50 6.60 18.91
N LEU A 68 -3.12 6.07 17.85
CA LEU A 68 -3.80 6.84 16.81
C LEU A 68 -5.31 6.99 17.08
N ASP A 69 -5.80 6.45 18.20
CA ASP A 69 -7.24 6.38 18.54
C ASP A 69 -8.09 5.80 17.40
N ALA A 70 -7.57 4.74 16.76
CA ALA A 70 -8.18 4.09 15.61
C ALA A 70 -8.34 2.57 15.83
N THR A 71 -9.27 1.98 15.09
CA THR A 71 -9.57 0.54 15.10
C THR A 71 -9.16 -0.14 13.80
N VAL A 72 -9.08 -1.48 13.82
CA VAL A 72 -8.77 -2.27 12.61
C VAL A 72 -9.89 -2.11 11.58
N GLU A 73 -11.13 -1.94 12.03
CA GLU A 73 -12.31 -1.68 11.20
C GLU A 73 -12.24 -0.32 10.51
N GLU A 74 -11.86 0.75 11.22
CA GLU A 74 -11.67 2.07 10.63
C GLU A 74 -10.52 2.08 9.62
N LEU A 75 -9.41 1.40 9.94
CA LEU A 75 -8.33 1.19 8.99
C LEU A 75 -8.82 0.46 7.74
N ALA A 76 -9.53 -0.65 7.91
CA ALA A 76 -10.03 -1.45 6.79
C ALA A 76 -10.98 -0.63 5.89
N ALA A 77 -11.89 0.14 6.49
CA ALA A 77 -12.80 1.03 5.77
C ALA A 77 -12.04 2.08 4.95
N ALA A 78 -11.08 2.78 5.57
CA ALA A 78 -10.27 3.79 4.88
C ALA A 78 -9.49 3.20 3.69
N LEU A 79 -8.94 1.98 3.86
CA LEU A 79 -8.22 1.31 2.79
C LEU A 79 -9.13 0.78 1.68
N LEU A 80 -10.35 0.34 1.99
CA LEU A 80 -11.34 -0.12 1.00
C LEU A 80 -11.79 0.98 0.06
N GLU A 81 -11.84 2.24 0.53
CA GLU A 81 -12.18 3.37 -0.34
C GLU A 81 -11.06 3.69 -1.33
N VAL A 82 -9.81 3.34 -0.98
CA VAL A 82 -8.62 3.83 -1.66
C VAL A 82 -7.91 2.77 -2.50
N VAL A 83 -7.64 1.60 -1.93
CA VAL A 83 -6.80 0.56 -2.55
C VAL A 83 -7.48 -0.10 -3.76
N PRO A 84 -8.76 -0.52 -3.70
CA PRO A 84 -9.45 -1.15 -4.83
C PRO A 84 -9.82 -0.17 -5.96
N ASN A 85 -9.90 1.14 -5.66
CA ASN A 85 -10.47 2.14 -6.57
C ASN A 85 -9.42 3.03 -7.26
N LYS A 86 -8.14 2.95 -6.87
CA LYS A 86 -7.09 3.75 -7.49
C LYS A 86 -6.53 3.05 -8.73
N ILE A 87 -6.50 3.79 -9.85
CA ILE A 87 -5.88 3.36 -11.10
C ILE A 87 -4.39 3.10 -10.88
N ALA A 88 -3.96 1.84 -10.91
CA ALA A 88 -2.56 1.46 -10.81
C ALA A 88 -1.80 1.76 -12.12
N VAL A 89 -0.51 2.09 -12.04
CA VAL A 89 0.39 1.99 -13.21
C VAL A 89 0.84 0.54 -13.31
N THR A 90 0.71 -0.08 -14.48
CA THR A 90 1.25 -1.41 -14.70
C THR A 90 2.75 -1.31 -14.93
N PHE A 91 3.54 -2.01 -14.12
CA PHE A 91 4.98 -2.10 -14.26
C PHE A 91 5.36 -3.49 -14.78
N PRO A 92 5.96 -3.60 -15.98
CA PRO A 92 6.39 -4.86 -16.57
C PRO A 92 7.88 -5.14 -16.26
N PRO A 93 8.23 -5.82 -15.14
CA PRO A 93 9.63 -6.00 -14.74
C PRO A 93 10.45 -6.84 -15.74
N SER A 94 9.79 -7.70 -16.51
CA SER A 94 10.39 -8.55 -17.54
C SER A 94 10.23 -7.99 -18.95
N GLY A 95 9.79 -6.73 -19.08
CA GLY A 95 9.66 -6.04 -20.36
C GLY A 95 11.00 -5.62 -20.94
N THR A 96 10.97 -5.11 -22.17
CA THR A 96 12.12 -4.44 -22.78
C THR A 96 12.46 -3.14 -22.03
N ASP A 97 13.70 -2.66 -22.17
CA ASP A 97 14.16 -1.42 -21.54
C ASP A 97 13.22 -0.23 -21.82
N ASN A 98 12.70 -0.14 -23.05
CA ASN A 98 11.74 0.89 -23.44
C ASN A 98 10.42 0.77 -22.67
N GLN A 99 9.93 -0.44 -22.43
CA GLN A 99 8.68 -0.67 -21.67
C GLN A 99 8.87 -0.34 -20.19
N VAL A 100 10.02 -0.68 -19.61
CA VAL A 100 10.35 -0.33 -18.22
C VAL A 100 10.49 1.19 -18.07
N ALA A 101 11.22 1.85 -18.98
CA ALA A 101 11.41 3.30 -18.95
C ALA A 101 10.06 4.06 -19.09
N ALA A 102 9.18 3.60 -19.97
CA ALA A 102 7.84 4.17 -20.11
C ALA A 102 7.01 4.00 -18.82
N ALA A 103 7.02 2.81 -18.20
CA ALA A 103 6.30 2.58 -16.95
C ALA A 103 6.83 3.46 -15.81
N VAL A 104 8.15 3.68 -15.73
CA VAL A 104 8.74 4.62 -14.75
C VAL A 104 8.29 6.05 -15.03
N ALA A 105 8.27 6.49 -16.29
CA ALA A 105 7.79 7.81 -16.66
C ALA A 105 6.33 8.03 -16.27
N ASP A 106 5.46 7.02 -16.48
CA ASP A 106 4.05 7.06 -16.08
C ASP A 106 3.88 7.15 -14.55
N ILE A 107 4.72 6.46 -13.77
CA ILE A 107 4.73 6.55 -12.30
C ILE A 107 5.12 7.97 -11.87
N VAL A 108 6.20 8.52 -12.43
CA VAL A 108 6.67 9.88 -12.13
C VAL A 108 5.61 10.92 -12.51
N GLU A 109 4.94 10.77 -13.66
CA GLU A 109 3.86 11.66 -14.07
C GLU A 109 2.68 11.62 -13.07
N LYS A 110 2.28 10.43 -12.60
CA LYS A 110 1.23 10.31 -11.58
C LYS A 110 1.63 10.94 -10.24
N ILE A 111 2.89 10.81 -9.82
CA ILE A 111 3.40 11.47 -8.61
C ILE A 111 3.31 13.00 -8.75
N HIS A 112 3.74 13.55 -9.89
CA HIS A 112 3.64 14.98 -10.16
C HIS A 112 2.18 15.47 -10.18
N LYS A 113 1.28 14.76 -10.87
CA LYS A 113 -0.16 15.12 -10.91
C LYS A 113 -0.81 15.08 -9.53
N ALA A 114 -0.30 14.23 -8.64
CA ALA A 114 -0.77 14.15 -7.27
C ALA A 114 -0.28 15.30 -6.37
N GLY A 115 0.62 16.16 -6.85
CA GLY A 115 1.15 17.29 -6.09
C GLY A 115 2.19 16.90 -5.03
N LEU A 116 2.77 15.70 -5.13
CA LEU A 116 3.82 15.24 -4.21
C LEU A 116 5.18 15.80 -4.61
N PRO A 117 5.90 16.52 -3.73
CA PRO A 117 7.32 16.78 -3.95
C PRO A 117 8.08 15.45 -3.85
N LEU A 118 8.82 15.09 -4.90
CA LEU A 118 9.77 13.98 -4.86
C LEU A 118 10.87 14.32 -3.84
N ARG A 119 10.73 13.83 -2.61
CA ARG A 119 11.84 13.84 -1.64
C ARG A 119 12.85 12.80 -2.10
N SER A 120 14.10 13.21 -2.30
CA SER A 120 15.20 12.29 -2.59
C SER A 120 15.34 11.28 -1.45
N VAL A 121 15.38 9.98 -1.76
CA VAL A 121 15.49 8.83 -0.82
C VAL A 121 16.85 8.80 -0.07
N VAL A 122 17.66 9.85 -0.17
CA VAL A 122 19.03 9.92 0.37
C VAL A 122 19.03 10.63 1.72
N ASP A 123 18.34 10.08 2.71
CA ASP A 123 18.56 10.44 4.12
C ASP A 123 17.97 9.34 5.02
N VAL A 124 18.58 8.16 4.96
CA VAL A 124 18.47 7.19 6.05
C VAL A 124 19.61 7.52 7.01
N PRO A 125 19.34 8.09 8.20
CA PRO A 125 20.39 8.25 9.19
C PRO A 125 20.88 6.86 9.57
N GLU A 126 22.17 6.60 9.36
CA GLU A 126 22.84 5.43 9.94
C GLU A 126 22.65 5.50 11.46
N ALA A 127 21.92 4.51 11.99
CA ALA A 127 21.84 4.30 13.43
C ALA A 127 23.25 3.93 13.91
N GLN A 128 23.81 4.81 14.75
CA GLN A 128 25.04 4.56 15.52
C GLN A 128 24.81 3.48 16.58
#